data_AF-A0AA38TNV5-F1
#
_entry.id   AF-A0AA38TNV5-F1
#
_cell.length_a   1.000
_cell.length_b   1.000
_cell.length_c   1.000
_cell.angle_alpha   90.00
_cell.angle_beta   90.00
_cell.angle_gamma   90.00
#
_symmetry.space_group_name_H-M   'P 1'
#
loop_
_entity.id
_entity.type
_entity.pdbx_description
1 polymer ?
#
loop_
_entity_poly.entity_id
_entity_poly.type
_entity_poly.pdbx_seq_one_letter_code
_entity_poly.pdbx_strand_id
1 'polypeptide(L)'
;MSIGVYDGHGGPETSRFMNENLFPNLKKFAYEDQEMSASVIKKAFLATEEEFLSVVRDQWRICPQIASVGTCCLVGVICNGLVYVANAGDSRVVLGRTERGVRGVSAI
;
A
#
# COMPACT_ATOMS: atom_id res chain seq x y z
N MET A 1 -13.38 -2.59 1.91
CA MET A 1 -12.87 -1.20 2.03
C MET A 1 -11.35 -1.24 2.05
N SER A 2 -10.67 -0.26 1.46
CA SER A 2 -9.21 -0.16 1.54
C SER A 2 -8.77 1.28 1.82
N ILE A 3 -7.70 1.45 2.60
CA ILE A 3 -7.08 2.72 2.96
C ILE A 3 -5.56 2.58 2.74
N GLY A 4 -4.93 3.64 2.24
CA GLY A 4 -3.49 3.70 2.00
C GLY A 4 -2.87 4.98 2.58
N VAL A 5 -1.67 4.88 3.12
CA VAL A 5 -0.80 5.99 3.50
C VAL A 5 0.51 5.83 2.72
N TYR A 6 0.91 6.86 2.01
CA TYR A 6 2.10 6.88 1.16
C TYR A 6 2.99 8.06 1.56
N ASP A 7 4.07 7.79 2.27
CA ASP A 7 5.03 8.80 2.73
C ASP A 7 6.22 8.90 1.76
N GLY A 8 6.14 9.86 0.85
CA GLY A 8 7.09 10.03 -0.25
C GLY A 8 8.37 10.76 0.16
N HIS A 9 9.49 10.39 -0.45
CA HIS A 9 10.81 10.99 -0.23
C HIS A 9 11.58 11.11 -1.56
N GLY A 10 12.42 12.14 -1.67
CA GLY A 10 13.17 12.45 -2.90
C GLY A 10 12.31 13.08 -4.01
N GLY A 11 10.98 12.99 -3.92
CA GLY A 11 10.01 13.53 -4.86
C GLY A 11 8.63 12.89 -4.68
N PRO A 12 7.55 13.48 -5.23
CA PRO A 12 6.19 12.93 -5.08
C PRO A 12 5.89 11.75 -6.01
N GLU A 13 6.74 11.45 -6.98
CA GLU A 13 6.47 10.55 -8.11
C GLU A 13 6.07 9.14 -7.65
N THR A 14 6.87 8.51 -6.77
CA THR A 14 6.56 7.15 -6.28
C THR A 14 5.29 7.13 -5.44
N SER A 15 5.08 8.09 -4.55
CA SER A 15 3.88 8.15 -3.71
C SER A 15 2.60 8.32 -4.52
N ARG A 16 2.63 9.16 -5.58
CA ARG A 16 1.52 9.32 -6.53
C ARG A 16 1.29 8.05 -7.34
N PHE A 17 2.36 7.45 -7.86
CA PHE A 17 2.27 6.21 -8.63
C PHE A 17 1.64 5.09 -7.80
N MET A 18 2.07 4.91 -6.54
CA MET A 18 1.50 3.92 -5.63
C MET A 18 0.02 4.16 -5.35
N ASN A 19 -0.38 5.41 -5.09
CA ASN A 19 -1.78 5.78 -4.85
C ASN A 19 -2.68 5.47 -6.07
N GLU A 20 -2.16 5.66 -7.28
CA GLU A 20 -2.91 5.43 -8.52
C GLU A 20 -3.00 3.95 -8.91
N ASN A 21 -1.93 3.16 -8.69
CA ASN A 21 -1.79 1.82 -9.28
C ASN A 21 -1.97 0.66 -8.29
N LEU A 22 -1.70 0.86 -7.00
CA LEU A 22 -1.73 -0.24 -6.03
C LEU A 22 -3.14 -0.81 -5.82
N PHE A 23 -4.17 0.05 -5.72
CA PHE A 23 -5.54 -0.42 -5.53
C PHE A 23 -6.14 -1.10 -6.76
N PRO A 24 -5.93 -0.61 -7.99
CA PRO A 24 -6.25 -1.36 -9.20
C PRO A 24 -5.63 -2.77 -9.23
N ASN A 25 -4.32 -2.87 -8.95
CA ASN A 25 -3.63 -4.16 -8.88
C ASN A 25 -4.21 -5.07 -7.78
N LEU A 26 -4.51 -4.50 -6.60
CA LEU A 26 -5.14 -5.24 -5.52
C LEU A 26 -6.50 -5.81 -5.93
N LYS A 27 -7.36 -5.02 -6.58
CA LYS A 27 -8.66 -5.48 -7.08
C LYS A 27 -8.51 -6.57 -8.14
N LYS A 28 -7.56 -6.40 -9.06
CA LYS A 28 -7.26 -7.39 -10.10
C LYS A 28 -6.90 -8.74 -9.49
N PHE A 29 -5.91 -8.79 -8.60
CA PHE A 29 -5.47 -10.04 -8.00
C PHE A 29 -6.51 -10.64 -7.03
N ALA A 30 -7.27 -9.81 -6.31
CA ALA A 30 -8.37 -10.31 -5.48
C ALA A 30 -9.49 -10.94 -6.32
N TYR A 31 -9.75 -10.41 -7.51
CA TYR A 31 -10.69 -10.99 -8.46
C TYR A 31 -10.13 -12.30 -9.05
N GLU A 32 -8.87 -12.34 -9.45
CA GLU A 32 -8.23 -13.56 -9.99
C GLU A 32 -8.23 -14.71 -8.98
N ASP A 33 -7.88 -14.42 -7.72
CA ASP A 33 -7.82 -15.42 -6.65
C ASP A 33 -9.19 -15.66 -5.97
N GLN A 34 -10.24 -14.91 -6.36
CA GLN A 34 -11.61 -14.93 -5.80
C GLN A 34 -11.70 -14.67 -4.28
N GLU A 35 -10.63 -14.19 -3.66
CA GLU A 35 -10.58 -13.90 -2.22
C GLU A 35 -9.52 -12.82 -1.93
N MET A 36 -9.70 -12.07 -0.84
CA MET A 36 -8.63 -11.24 -0.29
C MET A 36 -7.71 -12.06 0.61
N SER A 37 -6.40 -12.04 0.34
CA SER A 37 -5.40 -12.75 1.14
C SER A 37 -4.09 -11.98 1.24
N ALA A 38 -3.21 -12.38 2.16
CA ALA A 38 -1.86 -11.83 2.24
C ALA A 38 -1.07 -12.06 0.93
N SER A 39 -1.32 -13.18 0.24
CA SER A 39 -0.73 -13.48 -1.08
C SER A 39 -1.19 -12.48 -2.14
N VAL A 40 -2.50 -12.19 -2.21
CA VAL A 40 -3.07 -11.19 -3.12
C VAL A 40 -2.48 -9.80 -2.88
N ILE A 41 -2.37 -9.39 -1.61
CA ILE A 41 -1.77 -8.09 -1.27
C ILE A 41 -0.29 -8.07 -1.70
N LYS A 42 0.46 -9.13 -1.43
CA LYS A 42 1.86 -9.24 -1.87
C LYS A 42 2.00 -9.17 -3.39
N LYS A 43 1.16 -9.89 -4.15
CA LYS A 43 1.13 -9.83 -5.62
C LYS A 43 0.88 -8.40 -6.10
N ALA A 44 -0.06 -7.70 -5.49
CA ALA A 44 -0.37 -6.32 -5.85
C ALA A 44 0.81 -5.36 -5.62
N PHE A 45 1.48 -5.47 -4.46
CA PHE A 45 2.69 -4.69 -4.18
C PHE A 45 3.81 -4.97 -5.18
N LEU A 46 4.10 -6.24 -5.44
CA LEU A 46 5.17 -6.63 -6.38
C LEU A 46 4.89 -6.18 -7.81
N ALA A 47 3.64 -6.31 -8.27
CA ALA A 47 3.26 -5.83 -9.60
C ALA A 47 3.40 -4.31 -9.70
N THR A 48 2.94 -3.57 -8.69
CA THR A 48 3.03 -2.10 -8.68
C THR A 48 4.48 -1.63 -8.63
N GLU A 49 5.34 -2.29 -7.86
CA GLU A 49 6.78 -2.02 -7.82
C GLU A 49 7.43 -2.26 -9.18
N GLU A 50 7.16 -3.40 -9.84
CA GLU A 50 7.73 -3.70 -11.16
C GLU A 50 7.25 -2.71 -12.23
N GLU A 51 5.97 -2.31 -12.17
CA GLU A 51 5.42 -1.26 -13.05
C GLU A 51 6.15 0.07 -12.83
N PHE A 52 6.41 0.47 -11.58
CA PHE A 52 7.18 1.68 -11.29
C PHE A 52 8.65 1.57 -11.73
N LEU A 53 9.29 0.42 -11.53
CA LEU A 53 10.65 0.16 -12.02
C LEU A 53 10.72 0.26 -13.55
N SER A 54 9.67 -0.12 -14.27
CA SER A 54 9.59 0.12 -15.71
C SER A 54 9.60 1.62 -16.04
N VAL A 55 8.82 2.43 -15.33
CA VAL A 55 8.82 3.90 -15.48
C VAL A 55 10.21 4.47 -15.22
N VAL A 56 10.89 4.01 -14.17
CA VAL A 56 12.27 4.44 -13.85
C VAL A 56 13.22 4.09 -15.00
N ARG A 57 13.20 2.85 -15.50
CA ARG A 57 14.06 2.41 -16.62
C ARG A 57 13.86 3.25 -17.87
N ASP A 58 12.62 3.64 -18.16
CA ASP A 58 12.30 4.42 -19.35
C ASP A 58 12.72 5.90 -19.21
N GLN A 59 12.61 6.46 -18.00
CA GLN A 59 12.79 7.90 -17.78
C GLN A 59 14.15 8.31 -17.24
N TRP A 60 14.92 7.40 -16.61
CA TRP A 60 16.11 7.81 -15.83
C TRP A 60 17.19 8.53 -16.65
N ARG A 61 17.33 8.26 -17.95
CA ARG A 61 18.31 8.94 -18.81
C ARG A 61 18.00 10.42 -19.01
N ILE A 62 16.72 10.78 -18.96
CA ILE A 62 16.22 12.15 -19.15
C ILE A 62 16.01 12.82 -17.79
N CYS A 63 15.60 12.02 -16.79
CA CYS A 63 15.18 12.45 -15.46
C CYS A 63 15.87 11.56 -14.40
N PRO A 64 17.20 11.68 -14.19
CA PRO A 64 17.95 10.76 -13.31
C PRO A 64 17.46 10.73 -11.87
N GLN A 65 16.87 11.83 -11.39
CA GLN A 65 16.31 11.91 -10.04
C GLN A 65 15.20 10.89 -9.78
N ILE A 66 14.52 10.39 -10.82
CA ILE A 66 13.47 9.37 -10.68
C ILE A 66 14.03 8.04 -10.13
N ALA A 67 15.34 7.80 -10.25
CA ALA A 67 15.99 6.64 -9.65
C ALA A 67 16.27 6.80 -8.15
N SER A 68 16.06 8.00 -7.59
CA SER A 68 16.30 8.33 -6.17
C SER A 68 15.04 8.71 -5.39
N VAL A 69 13.87 8.63 -6.04
CA VAL A 69 12.59 8.82 -5.36
C VAL A 69 12.12 7.50 -4.75
N GLY A 70 11.34 7.60 -3.67
CA GLY A 70 10.73 6.45 -3.03
C GLY A 70 9.53 6.84 -2.19
N THR A 71 8.85 5.84 -1.63
CA THR A 71 7.75 6.06 -0.69
C THR A 71 7.69 4.90 0.32
N CYS A 72 7.43 5.22 1.58
CA CYS A 72 6.87 4.23 2.48
C CYS A 72 5.41 3.99 2.07
N CYS A 73 4.91 2.77 2.25
CA CYS A 73 3.56 2.38 1.87
C CYS A 73 2.94 1.53 2.97
N LEU A 74 1.84 2.02 3.53
CA LEU A 74 1.01 1.31 4.50
C LEU A 74 -0.40 1.18 3.95
N VAL A 75 -0.90 -0.05 3.84
CA VAL A 75 -2.26 -0.33 3.37
C VAL A 75 -3.02 -1.13 4.41
N GLY A 76 -4.25 -0.69 4.70
CA GLY A 76 -5.26 -1.43 5.46
C GLY A 76 -6.40 -1.87 4.55
N VAL A 77 -6.76 -3.15 4.61
CA VAL A 77 -7.91 -3.72 3.87
C VAL A 77 -8.87 -4.36 4.85
N ILE A 78 -10.14 -3.97 4.77
CA ILE A 78 -11.23 -4.57 5.55
C ILE A 78 -12.10 -5.36 4.58
N CYS A 79 -12.13 -6.69 4.74
CA CYS A 79 -12.86 -7.62 3.89
C CYS A 79 -13.37 -8.80 4.73
N ASN A 80 -14.66 -9.15 4.61
CA ASN A 80 -15.26 -10.33 5.25
C ASN A 80 -15.00 -10.43 6.78
N GLY A 81 -15.03 -9.30 7.48
CA GLY A 81 -14.78 -9.24 8.93
C GLY A 81 -13.31 -9.36 9.33
N LEU A 82 -12.39 -9.47 8.35
CA LEU A 82 -10.95 -9.50 8.56
C LEU A 82 -10.33 -8.15 8.22
N VAL A 83 -9.29 -7.79 8.98
CA VAL A 83 -8.44 -6.63 8.73
C VAL A 83 -7.06 -7.13 8.31
N TYR A 84 -6.66 -6.78 7.09
CA TYR A 84 -5.33 -7.05 6.57
C TYR A 84 -4.52 -5.76 6.60
N VAL A 85 -3.26 -5.87 7.03
CA VAL A 85 -2.32 -4.75 7.05
C VAL A 85 -1.07 -5.18 6.29
N ALA A 86 -0.64 -4.35 5.34
CA ALA A 86 0.65 -4.49 4.69
C ALA A 86 1.44 -3.18 4.86
N ASN A 87 2.68 -3.31 5.32
CA ASN A 87 3.57 -2.18 5.55
C ASN A 87 4.91 -2.41 4.88
N ALA A 88 5.37 -1.42 4.12
CA ALA A 88 6.69 -1.33 3.53
C ALA A 88 7.28 0.04 3.88
N GLY A 89 8.14 0.09 4.90
CA GLY A 89 8.70 1.33 5.44
C GLY A 89 8.36 1.50 6.93
N ASP A 90 8.35 2.75 7.37
CA ASP A 90 8.28 3.16 8.78
C ASP A 90 6.93 3.81 9.19
N SER A 91 5.98 3.89 8.25
CA SER A 91 4.57 4.17 8.53
C SER A 91 3.97 3.16 9.51
N ARG A 92 2.91 3.55 10.24
CA ARG A 92 2.29 2.71 11.28
C ARG A 92 0.78 2.78 11.27
N VAL A 93 0.14 1.64 11.54
CA VAL A 93 -1.29 1.54 11.86
C VAL A 93 -1.45 1.14 13.32
N VAL A 94 -2.47 1.67 13.98
CA VAL A 94 -2.86 1.30 15.34
C VAL A 94 -4.32 0.88 15.30
N LEU A 95 -4.62 -0.32 15.82
CA LEU A 95 -5.99 -0.78 15.94
C LEU A 95 -6.53 -0.42 17.32
N GLY A 96 -7.62 0.35 17.36
CA GLY A 96 -8.30 0.72 18.60
C GLY A 96 -9.45 -0.23 18.91
N ARG A 97 -9.56 -0.68 20.16
CA ARG A 97 -10.69 -1.46 20.66
C ARG A 97 -11.44 -0.68 21.73
N THR A 98 -12.77 -0.67 21.63
CA THR A 98 -13.67 -0.18 22.70
C THR A 98 -14.27 -1.38 23.41
N GLU A 99 -14.22 -1.39 24.74
CA GLU A 99 -14.87 -2.43 25.55
C GLU A 99 -16.24 -1.96 26.03
N ARG A 100 -17.25 -2.85 25.99
CA ARG A 100 -18.59 -2.52 26.46
C ARG A 100 -18.55 -2.22 27.96
N GLY A 101 -18.99 -1.02 28.35
CA GLY A 101 -19.02 -0.57 29.75
C GLY A 101 -17.81 0.25 30.20
N VAL A 102 -16.76 0.35 29.37
CA VAL A 102 -15.59 1.21 29.64
C VAL A 102 -15.69 2.45 28.76
N ARG A 103 -15.56 3.65 29.36
CA ARG A 103 -15.40 4.89 28.60
C ARG A 103 -13.93 5.04 28.19
N GLY A 104 -13.57 4.51 27.02
CA GLY A 104 -12.22 4.65 26.48
C GLY A 104 -11.96 3.76 25.27
N VAL A 105 -10.94 4.13 24.47
CA VAL A 105 -10.40 3.30 23.38
C VAL A 105 -8.98 2.93 23.76
N SER A 106 -8.67 1.63 23.75
CA SER A 106 -7.30 1.13 23.94
C SER A 106 -6.70 0.71 22.61
N ALA A 107 -5.42 1.01 22.39
CA ALA A 107 -4.66 0.38 21.32
C ALA A 107 -4.48 -1.12 21.62
N ILE A 108 -4.60 -1.96 20.60
CA ILE A 108 -4.30 -3.40 20.63
C ILE A 108 -3.15 -3.74 19.69
#